data_AF-A0A1E3ZEB2-F1
#
_entry.id   AF-A0A1E3ZEB2-F1
#
_cell.length_a   1.000
_cell.length_b   1.000
_cell.length_c   1.000
_cell.angle_alpha   90.00
_cell.angle_beta   90.00
_cell.angle_gamma   90.00
#
_symmetry.space_group_name_H-M   'P 1'
#
loop_
_entity.id
_entity.type
_entity.pdbx_description
1 polymer ?
#
loop_
_entity_poly.entity_id
_entity_poly.type
_entity_poly.pdbx_seq_one_letter_code
_entity_poly.pdbx_strand_id
1 'polypeptide(L)'
;MSFNSLFRIFQSKFLIPALIFFAGSAAELSAQASVSIDKIVARVDNYYILNSEIEEMYQGYLQQNQNNVDKCDLLESLIINKMLLAKAEIDSVEVEEKDIDSQLNGRMNMMIQRFGSEQNLVEAYGKSIDALKSELRQQLKEQLTVETMQQKIAGDVKITPREVRKFFNGIPKDSLPFIPAEVEVGHIVRQGTVTQEQKQKLRNQLLEYKKRVEQGEDFAILAQIHSDDVLSAKAGGDLGFAGRGAMVPEFEGAALALKVNEISEPVESKFGFHLIQLLQTRGAEYRARHILLRPDYNEGTDITDASRFLDSLRILIEADSLSFAKAAKEHSQDEMTAEMGGLLQDMQTQTSYLALDATMDPVLYFALDSMQVGQISRPLVYRTDEGQSAMRIIWYKSKKEPHVANLKDDYEKISNIVLSNKKNTALEKWFSKAQGDVFIRVEPEFGNCRILSELASVEQ
;
A
#
# COMPACT_ATOMS: atom_id res chain seq x y z
N MET A 1 -4.36 22.97 17.81
CA MET A 1 -4.30 21.53 18.12
C MET A 1 -5.16 20.81 17.10
N SER A 2 -4.58 20.11 16.12
CA SER A 2 -5.37 19.34 15.13
C SER A 2 -6.05 18.14 15.83
N PHE A 3 -7.07 17.55 15.21
CA PHE A 3 -7.69 16.31 15.70
C PHE A 3 -6.63 15.22 16.04
N ASN A 4 -5.53 15.18 15.27
CA ASN A 4 -4.38 14.30 15.50
C ASN A 4 -3.63 14.57 16.81
N SER A 5 -3.69 15.78 17.37
CA SER A 5 -3.10 16.10 18.67
C SER A 5 -3.92 15.56 19.85
N LEU A 6 -5.26 15.55 19.77
CA LEU A 6 -6.11 14.85 20.75
C LEU A 6 -5.98 13.33 20.62
N PHE A 7 -5.77 12.85 19.40
CA PHE A 7 -5.35 11.48 19.13
C PHE A 7 -4.02 11.15 19.85
N ARG A 8 -3.00 12.02 19.72
CA ARG A 8 -1.69 11.85 20.39
C ARG A 8 -1.73 11.98 21.91
N ILE A 9 -2.58 12.85 22.48
CA ILE A 9 -2.67 13.05 23.94
C ILE A 9 -3.07 11.76 24.67
N PHE A 10 -3.76 10.83 24.00
CA PHE A 10 -4.19 9.54 24.59
C PHE A 10 -3.59 8.28 23.94
N GLN A 11 -2.81 8.39 22.86
CA GLN A 11 -2.28 7.23 22.13
C GLN A 11 -0.77 6.99 22.27
N SER A 12 -0.04 7.77 23.07
CA SER A 12 1.43 7.77 23.01
C SER A 12 2.13 6.47 23.45
N LYS A 13 1.41 5.41 23.83
CA LYS A 13 2.01 4.21 24.45
C LYS A 13 1.74 2.88 23.73
N PHE A 14 0.83 2.87 22.75
CA PHE A 14 0.50 1.67 21.96
C PHE A 14 0.52 1.93 20.44
N LEU A 15 1.27 2.94 20.01
CA LEU A 15 1.66 3.05 18.60
C LEU A 15 2.57 1.86 18.29
N ILE A 16 1.97 0.79 17.78
CA ILE A 16 2.70 -0.32 17.18
C ILE A 16 3.47 0.30 16.00
N PRO A 17 4.81 0.26 16.00
CA PRO A 17 5.53 0.59 14.79
C PRO A 17 5.00 -0.35 13.71
N ALA A 18 4.49 0.20 12.60
CA ALA A 18 4.43 -0.59 11.39
C ALA A 18 5.83 -1.19 11.22
N LEU A 19 5.94 -2.53 11.27
CA LEU A 19 7.22 -3.19 11.09
C LEU A 19 7.72 -2.74 9.73
N ILE A 20 8.68 -1.82 9.74
CA ILE A 20 9.23 -1.22 8.52
C ILE A 20 9.87 -2.38 7.80
N PHE A 21 9.20 -2.82 6.74
CA PHE A 21 9.75 -3.87 5.94
C PHE A 21 10.88 -3.29 5.10
N PHE A 22 12.06 -3.86 5.32
CA PHE A 22 13.28 -3.70 4.56
C PHE A 22 13.03 -3.28 3.10
N ALA A 23 13.18 -1.99 2.84
CA ALA A 23 13.80 -1.59 1.59
C ALA A 23 15.29 -1.87 1.80
N GLY A 24 15.77 -3.01 1.28
CA GLY A 24 17.20 -3.21 1.10
C GLY A 24 17.71 -2.07 0.23
N SER A 25 18.20 -1.01 0.87
CA SER A 25 19.03 -0.03 0.19
C SER A 25 20.33 -0.76 -0.08
N ALA A 26 20.76 -0.79 -1.35
CA ALA A 26 22.10 -1.20 -1.71
C ALA A 26 23.08 -0.17 -1.12
N ALA A 27 23.30 -0.25 0.19
CA ALA A 27 24.45 0.35 0.84
C ALA A 27 25.62 -0.59 0.55
N GLU A 28 26.68 -0.03 -0.03
CA GLU A 28 27.94 -0.71 -0.28
C GLU A 28 28.35 -1.50 0.96
N LEU A 29 28.46 -2.82 0.79
CA LEU A 29 28.86 -3.73 1.85
C LEU A 29 30.33 -3.47 2.14
N SER A 30 30.63 -2.56 3.07
CA SER A 30 31.94 -2.52 3.71
C SER A 30 32.08 -3.83 4.49
N ALA A 31 32.82 -4.77 3.91
CA ALA A 31 33.16 -6.05 4.51
C ALA A 31 34.04 -5.84 5.75
N GLN A 32 33.42 -5.56 6.88
CA GLN A 32 34.05 -5.65 8.19
C GLN A 32 33.01 -6.03 9.26
N ALA A 33 32.28 -7.12 9.04
CA ALA A 33 31.50 -7.74 10.10
C ALA A 33 32.42 -8.64 10.92
N SER A 34 32.95 -8.11 12.03
CA SER A 34 33.29 -8.95 13.17
C SER A 34 32.06 -9.79 13.50
N VAL A 35 32.21 -11.12 13.64
CA VAL A 35 31.16 -11.99 14.18
C VAL A 35 30.95 -11.60 15.65
N SER A 36 30.15 -10.56 15.85
CA SER A 36 29.62 -10.20 17.15
C SER A 36 28.55 -11.24 17.45
N ILE A 37 28.75 -12.02 18.51
CA ILE A 37 27.68 -12.88 19.03
C ILE A 37 26.55 -11.94 19.44
N ASP A 38 25.41 -12.06 18.76
CA ASP A 38 24.25 -11.23 19.04
C ASP A 38 23.75 -11.52 20.46
N LYS A 39 23.51 -10.46 21.22
CA LYS A 39 23.24 -10.53 22.65
C LYS A 39 21.75 -10.62 22.89
N ILE A 40 21.30 -11.60 23.68
CA ILE A 40 19.94 -11.65 24.20
C ILE A 40 19.80 -10.59 25.28
N VAL A 41 18.85 -9.66 25.11
CA VAL A 41 18.60 -8.54 26.02
C VAL A 41 17.34 -8.74 26.86
N ALA A 42 16.39 -9.53 26.35
CA ALA A 42 15.23 -9.97 27.10
C ALA A 42 14.73 -11.34 26.61
N ARG A 43 13.97 -12.02 27.45
CA ARG A 43 13.33 -13.30 27.18
C ARG A 43 11.90 -13.28 27.71
N VAL A 44 10.95 -13.73 26.89
CA VAL A 44 9.53 -13.92 27.22
C VAL A 44 9.18 -15.37 26.88
N ASP A 45 9.13 -16.24 27.89
CA ASP A 45 9.00 -17.69 27.76
C ASP A 45 9.98 -18.32 26.75
N ASN A 46 9.50 -18.74 25.58
CA ASN A 46 10.31 -19.34 24.50
C ASN A 46 10.82 -18.31 23.49
N TYR A 47 10.41 -17.06 23.62
CA TYR A 47 10.76 -15.97 22.73
C TYR A 47 11.94 -15.17 23.30
N TYR A 48 12.92 -14.90 22.45
CA TYR A 48 14.10 -14.12 22.78
C TYR A 48 14.02 -12.79 22.05
N ILE A 49 14.53 -11.75 22.70
CA ILE A 49 14.72 -10.43 22.11
C ILE A 49 16.21 -10.18 22.06
N LEU A 50 16.72 -9.88 20.87
CA LEU A 50 18.12 -9.63 20.60
C LEU A 50 18.42 -8.14 20.60
N ASN A 51 19.68 -7.79 20.90
CA ASN A 51 20.12 -6.40 20.85
C ASN A 51 20.08 -5.86 19.42
N SER A 52 20.34 -6.71 18.42
CA SER A 52 20.19 -6.37 17.00
C SER A 52 18.79 -5.89 16.66
N GLU A 53 17.73 -6.54 17.17
CA GLU A 53 16.34 -6.15 16.92
C GLU A 53 16.05 -4.73 17.42
N ILE A 54 16.54 -4.37 18.62
CA ILE A 54 16.39 -3.01 19.16
C ILE A 54 17.16 -2.01 18.29
N GLU A 55 18.40 -2.32 17.93
CA GLU A 55 19.23 -1.43 17.14
C GLU A 55 18.67 -1.21 15.73
N GLU A 56 18.19 -2.27 15.07
CA GLU A 56 17.54 -2.20 13.76
C GLU A 56 16.29 -1.32 13.81
N MET A 57 15.42 -1.50 14.82
CA MET A 57 14.27 -0.63 15.03
C MET A 57 14.70 0.83 15.23
N TYR A 58 15.71 1.06 16.08
CA TYR A 58 16.23 2.39 16.37
C TYR A 58 16.79 3.08 15.11
N GLN A 59 17.59 2.38 14.30
CA GLN A 59 18.12 2.90 13.04
C GLN A 59 17.00 3.21 12.04
N GLY A 60 15.94 2.40 11.99
CA GLY A 60 14.76 2.68 11.18
C GLY A 60 14.10 4.02 11.53
N TYR A 61 13.99 4.35 12.82
CA TYR A 61 13.47 5.63 13.28
C TYR A 61 14.38 6.82 12.92
N LEU A 62 15.70 6.65 13.03
CA LEU A 62 16.66 7.69 12.64
C LEU A 62 16.57 8.02 11.13
N GLN A 63 16.38 7.01 10.28
CA GLN A 63 16.19 7.21 8.84
C GLN A 63 14.92 8.01 8.50
N GLN A 64 13.91 7.99 9.38
CA GLN A 64 12.68 8.79 9.26
C GLN A 64 12.80 10.19 9.91
N ASN A 65 14.00 10.63 10.27
CA ASN A 65 14.28 11.87 11.00
C ASN A 65 13.57 11.95 12.37
N GLN A 66 13.27 10.80 13.00
CA GLN A 66 12.73 10.73 14.36
C GLN A 66 13.87 10.56 15.36
N ASN A 67 14.43 11.69 15.84
CA ASN A 67 15.65 11.70 16.64
C ASN A 67 15.45 11.50 18.16
N ASN A 68 14.21 11.41 18.64
CA ASN A 68 13.87 11.36 20.08
C ASN A 68 13.25 10.03 20.50
N VAL A 69 13.75 8.91 19.98
CA VAL A 69 13.24 7.57 20.31
C VAL A 69 14.07 6.97 21.46
N ASP A 70 13.42 6.57 22.55
CA ASP A 70 14.08 5.87 23.66
C ASP A 70 14.17 4.37 23.37
N LYS A 71 15.35 3.77 23.54
CA LYS A 71 15.54 2.32 23.38
C LYS A 71 14.77 1.51 24.42
N CYS A 72 14.45 2.08 25.59
CA CYS A 72 13.57 1.43 26.56
C CYS A 72 12.15 1.24 26.01
N ASP A 73 11.61 2.23 25.29
CA ASP A 73 10.28 2.14 24.67
C ASP A 73 10.25 1.08 23.55
N LEU A 74 11.35 0.97 22.78
CA LEU A 74 11.50 -0.06 21.75
C LEU A 74 11.54 -1.47 22.35
N LEU A 75 12.33 -1.65 23.43
CA LEU A 75 12.39 -2.91 24.16
C LEU A 75 11.02 -3.27 24.73
N GLU A 76 10.31 -2.32 25.33
CA GLU A 76 8.97 -2.55 25.86
C GLU A 76 7.99 -3.00 24.74
N SER A 77 8.01 -2.34 23.58
CA SER A 77 7.21 -2.75 22.42
C SER A 77 7.53 -4.18 21.96
N LEU A 78 8.81 -4.58 21.96
CA LEU A 78 9.22 -5.94 21.61
C LEU A 78 8.75 -6.97 22.66
N ILE A 79 8.86 -6.66 23.94
CA ILE A 79 8.35 -7.51 25.03
C ILE A 79 6.84 -7.71 24.92
N ILE A 80 6.09 -6.64 24.65
CA ILE A 80 4.63 -6.71 24.43
C ILE A 80 4.30 -7.62 23.25
N ASN A 81 5.04 -7.51 22.14
CA ASN A 81 4.85 -8.35 20.96
C ASN A 81 5.14 -9.84 21.29
N LYS A 82 6.28 -10.13 21.93
CA LYS A 82 6.63 -11.51 22.32
C LYS A 82 5.68 -12.10 23.37
N MET A 83 5.08 -11.28 24.23
CA MET A 83 4.06 -11.70 25.18
C MET A 83 2.75 -12.11 24.47
N LEU A 84 2.33 -11.40 23.41
CA LEU A 84 1.18 -11.83 22.59
C LEU A 84 1.44 -13.20 21.96
N LEU A 85 2.67 -13.46 21.48
CA LEU A 85 3.05 -14.75 20.92
C LEU A 85 3.04 -15.86 21.96
N ALA A 86 3.70 -15.66 23.11
CA ALA A 86 3.71 -16.62 24.21
C ALA A 86 2.29 -16.97 24.67
N LYS A 87 1.43 -15.97 24.79
CA LYS A 87 0.05 -16.19 25.22
C LYS A 87 -0.83 -16.80 24.13
N ALA A 88 -0.57 -16.52 22.86
CA ALA A 88 -1.20 -17.21 21.76
C ALA A 88 -0.89 -18.72 21.79
N GLU A 89 0.35 -19.12 22.10
CA GLU A 89 0.70 -20.53 22.29
C GLU A 89 -0.07 -21.16 23.46
N ILE A 90 -0.08 -20.50 24.62
CA ILE A 90 -0.81 -20.97 25.82
C ILE A 90 -2.31 -21.10 25.55
N ASP A 91 -2.90 -20.11 24.88
CA ASP A 91 -4.33 -20.05 24.58
C ASP A 91 -4.70 -20.81 23.29
N SER A 92 -3.74 -21.53 22.70
CA SER A 92 -3.88 -22.31 21.45
C SER A 92 -4.51 -21.52 20.30
N VAL A 93 -4.06 -20.28 20.12
CA VAL A 93 -4.41 -19.42 19.00
C VAL A 93 -3.46 -19.71 17.85
N GLU A 94 -3.97 -20.38 16.83
CA GLU A 94 -3.20 -20.79 15.65
C GLU A 94 -3.66 -20.00 14.42
N VAL A 95 -2.69 -19.71 13.55
CA VAL A 95 -2.93 -19.14 12.21
C VAL A 95 -2.95 -20.28 11.20
N GLU A 96 -3.92 -20.26 10.29
CA GLU A 96 -3.99 -21.28 9.24
C GLU A 96 -2.78 -21.19 8.29
N GLU A 97 -2.14 -22.32 7.99
CA GLU A 97 -0.97 -22.37 7.09
C GLU A 97 -1.30 -21.80 5.70
N LYS A 98 -2.55 -21.91 5.26
CA LYS A 98 -3.03 -21.33 4.01
C LYS A 98 -2.94 -19.80 4.00
N ASP A 99 -3.24 -19.15 5.12
CA ASP A 99 -3.16 -17.69 5.23
C ASP A 99 -1.70 -17.23 5.23
N ILE A 100 -0.83 -17.97 5.93
CA ILE A 100 0.62 -17.74 5.90
C ILE A 100 1.14 -17.85 4.47
N ASP A 101 0.79 -18.92 3.75
CA ASP A 101 1.23 -19.13 2.36
C ASP A 101 0.69 -18.05 1.42
N SER A 102 -0.57 -17.64 1.60
CA SER A 102 -1.20 -16.59 0.78
C SER A 102 -0.50 -15.25 0.98
N GLN A 103 -0.29 -14.83 2.23
CA GLN A 103 0.41 -13.59 2.57
C GLN A 103 1.88 -13.62 2.14
N LEU A 104 2.55 -14.77 2.31
CA LEU A 104 3.94 -14.94 1.88
C LEU A 104 4.07 -14.83 0.37
N ASN A 105 3.19 -15.48 -0.40
CA ASN A 105 3.20 -15.38 -1.85
C ASN A 105 2.89 -13.96 -2.33
N GLY A 106 1.90 -13.28 -1.73
CA GLY A 106 1.60 -11.87 -2.02
C GLY A 106 2.82 -10.97 -1.76
N ARG A 107 3.50 -11.17 -0.64
CA ARG A 107 4.74 -10.47 -0.30
C ARG A 107 5.86 -10.73 -1.29
N MET A 108 6.08 -11.99 -1.67
CA MET A 108 7.08 -12.34 -2.67
C MET A 108 6.77 -11.70 -4.02
N ASN A 109 5.50 -11.67 -4.42
CA ASN A 109 5.09 -11.01 -5.66
C ASN A 109 5.38 -9.51 -5.63
N MET A 110 5.10 -8.82 -4.51
CA MET A 110 5.47 -7.40 -4.36
C MET A 110 6.99 -7.18 -4.43
N MET A 111 7.78 -8.06 -3.80
CA MET A 111 9.25 -8.00 -3.89
C MET A 111 9.73 -8.26 -5.31
N ILE A 112 9.21 -9.28 -5.98
CA ILE A 112 9.53 -9.60 -7.38
C ILE A 112 9.15 -8.44 -8.29
N GLN A 113 8.00 -7.79 -8.10
CA GLN A 113 7.59 -6.62 -8.88
C GLN A 113 8.54 -5.43 -8.64
N ARG A 114 9.01 -5.21 -7.41
CA ARG A 114 9.93 -4.13 -7.08
C ARG A 114 11.35 -4.36 -7.63
N PHE A 115 11.85 -5.60 -7.58
CA PHE A 115 13.20 -5.96 -8.07
C PHE A 115 13.21 -6.33 -9.55
N GLY A 116 12.06 -6.72 -10.06
CA GLY A 116 11.73 -6.97 -11.44
C GLY A 116 11.56 -8.41 -11.84
N SER A 117 12.43 -9.26 -11.34
CA SER A 117 12.34 -10.67 -11.60
C SER A 117 12.72 -11.41 -10.34
N GLU A 118 12.32 -12.68 -10.31
CA GLU A 118 12.80 -13.61 -9.30
C GLU A 118 14.33 -13.64 -9.24
N GLN A 119 14.97 -13.64 -10.41
CA GLN A 119 16.41 -13.66 -10.53
C GLN A 119 17.05 -12.40 -9.93
N ASN A 120 16.52 -11.20 -10.21
CA ASN A 120 17.05 -9.96 -9.65
C ASN A 120 16.93 -9.94 -8.13
N LEU A 121 15.85 -10.52 -7.59
CA LEU A 121 15.66 -10.65 -6.15
C LEU A 121 16.68 -11.63 -5.54
N VAL A 122 16.92 -12.77 -6.19
CA VAL A 122 17.94 -13.75 -5.78
C VAL A 122 19.34 -13.14 -5.83
N GLU A 123 19.66 -12.37 -6.87
CA GLU A 123 20.95 -11.68 -7.02
C GLU A 123 21.12 -10.57 -5.96
N ALA A 124 20.08 -9.79 -5.69
CA ALA A 124 20.13 -8.72 -4.70
C ALA A 124 20.32 -9.22 -3.27
N TYR A 125 19.70 -10.36 -2.92
CA TYR A 125 19.76 -10.93 -1.58
C TYR A 125 20.79 -12.07 -1.43
N GLY A 126 21.36 -12.56 -2.53
CA GLY A 126 22.27 -13.69 -2.56
C GLY A 126 21.66 -15.01 -2.08
N LYS A 127 20.32 -15.15 -2.12
CA LYS A 127 19.57 -16.29 -1.58
C LYS A 127 18.51 -16.76 -2.57
N SER A 128 18.25 -18.06 -2.64
CA SER A 128 17.14 -18.59 -3.43
C SER A 128 15.80 -18.10 -2.88
N ILE A 129 14.75 -18.11 -3.72
CA ILE A 129 13.40 -17.76 -3.29
C ILE A 129 12.91 -18.67 -2.18
N ASP A 130 13.18 -19.97 -2.25
CA ASP A 130 12.77 -20.89 -1.20
C ASP A 130 13.44 -20.57 0.14
N ALA A 131 14.72 -20.18 0.11
CA ALA A 131 15.42 -19.73 1.32
C ALA A 131 14.81 -18.43 1.86
N LEU A 132 14.54 -17.44 1.00
CA LEU A 132 13.88 -16.19 1.38
C LEU A 132 12.48 -16.44 1.96
N LYS A 133 11.69 -17.29 1.30
CA LYS A 133 10.37 -17.72 1.77
C LYS A 133 10.46 -18.39 3.13
N SER A 134 11.42 -19.28 3.33
CA SER A 134 11.62 -19.96 4.62
C SER A 134 11.96 -18.98 5.75
N GLU A 135 12.82 -17.99 5.48
CA GLU A 135 13.18 -16.95 6.46
C GLU A 135 11.99 -16.04 6.79
N LEU A 136 11.28 -15.59 5.76
CA LEU A 136 10.11 -14.72 5.90
C LEU A 136 8.91 -15.44 6.52
N ARG A 137 8.77 -16.75 6.32
CA ARG A 137 7.64 -17.54 6.83
C ARG A 137 7.56 -17.45 8.35
N GLN A 138 8.69 -17.58 9.06
CA GLN A 138 8.70 -17.53 10.52
C GLN A 138 8.29 -16.14 11.02
N GLN A 139 8.88 -15.08 10.45
CA GLN A 139 8.53 -13.70 10.80
C GLN A 139 7.06 -13.38 10.51
N LEU A 140 6.56 -13.84 9.36
CA LEU A 140 5.16 -13.65 8.96
C LEU A 140 4.20 -14.44 9.86
N LYS A 141 4.55 -15.66 10.25
CA LYS A 141 3.78 -16.45 11.21
C LYS A 141 3.67 -15.76 12.56
N GLU A 142 4.77 -15.20 13.07
CA GLU A 142 4.75 -14.40 14.30
C GLU A 142 3.84 -13.17 14.13
N GLN A 143 3.99 -12.42 13.04
CA GLN A 143 3.15 -11.26 12.75
C GLN A 143 1.66 -11.61 12.71
N LEU A 144 1.26 -12.63 11.95
CA LEU A 144 -0.14 -13.04 11.83
C LEU A 144 -0.70 -13.58 13.15
N THR A 145 0.13 -14.27 13.95
CA THR A 145 -0.27 -14.76 15.28
C THR A 145 -0.57 -13.57 16.20
N VAL A 146 0.29 -12.55 16.20
CA VAL A 146 0.08 -11.30 16.95
C VAL A 146 -1.21 -10.59 16.51
N GLU A 147 -1.43 -10.41 15.20
CA GLU A 147 -2.63 -9.79 14.65
C GLU A 147 -3.90 -10.56 15.03
N THR A 148 -3.86 -11.89 14.91
CA THR A 148 -4.96 -12.79 15.30
C THR A 148 -5.26 -12.68 16.78
N MET A 149 -4.22 -12.64 17.62
CA MET A 149 -4.38 -12.50 19.06
C MET A 149 -4.99 -11.15 19.45
N GLN A 150 -4.53 -10.06 18.84
CA GLN A 150 -5.11 -8.74 19.04
C GLN A 150 -6.59 -8.70 18.63
N GLN A 151 -6.92 -9.33 17.50
CA GLN A 151 -8.31 -9.43 17.05
C GLN A 151 -9.16 -10.30 18.00
N LYS A 152 -8.62 -11.37 18.57
CA LYS A 152 -9.30 -12.17 19.60
C LYS A 152 -9.58 -11.36 20.87
N ILE A 153 -8.66 -10.47 21.26
CA ILE A 153 -8.80 -9.63 22.46
C ILE A 153 -9.77 -8.46 22.24
N ALA A 154 -9.65 -7.77 21.10
CA ALA A 154 -10.26 -6.47 20.89
C ALA A 154 -11.29 -6.42 19.73
N GLY A 155 -11.47 -7.52 18.97
CA GLY A 155 -12.33 -7.57 17.78
C GLY A 155 -13.81 -7.38 18.09
N ASP A 156 -14.30 -7.98 19.17
CA ASP A 156 -15.71 -7.89 19.61
C ASP A 156 -16.01 -6.65 20.47
N VAL A 157 -15.02 -5.78 20.69
CA VAL A 157 -15.21 -4.55 21.45
C VAL A 157 -16.18 -3.65 20.69
N LYS A 158 -17.36 -3.45 21.28
CA LYS A 158 -18.39 -2.54 20.78
C LYS A 158 -18.48 -1.31 21.65
N ILE A 159 -18.92 -0.21 21.06
CA ILE A 159 -19.20 1.05 21.77
C ILE A 159 -20.68 1.40 21.67
N THR A 160 -21.17 2.11 22.68
CA THR A 160 -22.52 2.63 22.75
C THR A 160 -22.54 4.14 22.53
N PRO A 161 -23.64 4.73 22.02
CA PRO A 161 -23.76 6.19 21.91
C PRO A 161 -23.61 6.93 23.24
N ARG A 162 -23.90 6.27 24.37
CA ARG A 162 -23.69 6.83 25.71
C ARG A 162 -22.21 6.99 26.03
N GLU A 163 -21.37 6.01 25.66
CA GLU A 163 -19.91 6.09 25.85
C GLU A 163 -19.31 7.22 25.01
N VAL A 164 -19.75 7.36 23.76
CA VAL A 164 -19.32 8.45 22.87
C VAL A 164 -19.66 9.81 23.47
N ARG A 165 -20.90 10.00 23.94
CA ARG A 165 -21.32 11.23 24.62
C ARG A 165 -20.53 11.50 25.90
N LYS A 166 -20.28 10.47 26.72
CA LYS A 166 -19.50 10.61 27.97
C LYS A 166 -18.07 11.05 27.68
N PHE A 167 -17.41 10.42 26.70
CA PHE A 167 -16.06 10.78 26.29
C PHE A 167 -16.00 12.24 25.82
N PHE A 168 -16.88 12.62 24.88
CA PHE A 168 -16.89 13.97 24.33
C PHE A 168 -17.16 15.03 25.40
N ASN A 169 -18.13 14.81 26.28
CA ASN A 169 -18.46 15.75 27.37
C ASN A 169 -17.36 15.85 28.45
N GLY A 170 -16.43 14.90 28.49
CA GLY A 170 -15.27 14.95 29.38
C GLY A 170 -14.13 15.83 28.87
N ILE A 171 -14.15 16.24 27.61
CA ILE A 171 -13.13 17.12 27.02
C ILE A 171 -13.45 18.57 27.43
N PRO A 172 -12.49 19.31 28.00
CA PRO A 172 -12.67 20.74 28.26
C PRO A 172 -13.02 21.49 26.96
N LYS A 173 -14.00 22.41 27.03
CA LYS A 173 -14.52 23.07 25.83
C LYS A 173 -13.47 23.89 25.07
N ASP A 174 -12.50 24.44 25.77
CA ASP A 174 -11.35 25.18 25.26
C ASP A 174 -10.27 24.27 24.64
N SER A 175 -10.32 22.97 24.94
CA SER A 175 -9.44 21.94 24.38
C SER A 175 -10.05 21.23 23.16
N LEU A 176 -11.30 21.54 22.80
CA LEU A 176 -11.93 20.97 21.61
C LEU A 176 -11.20 21.48 20.35
N PRO A 177 -10.87 20.59 19.41
CA PRO A 177 -10.13 20.97 18.22
C PRO A 177 -11.04 21.71 17.26
N PHE A 178 -10.46 22.67 16.55
CA PHE A 178 -11.11 23.27 15.39
C PHE A 178 -10.97 22.32 14.21
N ILE A 179 -12.10 22.00 13.57
CA ILE A 179 -12.15 21.18 12.36
C ILE A 179 -12.27 22.15 11.17
N PRO A 180 -11.37 22.05 10.18
CA PRO A 180 -11.48 22.84 8.96
C PRO A 180 -12.76 22.49 8.19
N ALA A 181 -13.06 23.27 7.15
CA ALA A 181 -14.14 22.89 6.25
C ALA A 181 -13.88 21.49 5.68
N GLU A 182 -14.94 20.71 5.51
CA GLU A 182 -14.85 19.39 4.90
C GLU A 182 -15.82 19.28 3.73
N VAL A 183 -15.46 18.50 2.74
CA VAL A 183 -16.24 18.38 1.50
C VAL A 183 -16.44 16.92 1.14
N GLU A 184 -17.62 16.59 0.63
CA GLU A 184 -17.82 15.35 -0.11
C GLU A 184 -17.73 15.66 -1.59
N VAL A 185 -16.86 14.92 -2.27
CA VAL A 185 -16.57 15.13 -3.68
C VAL A 185 -16.67 13.80 -4.41
N GLY A 186 -17.43 13.81 -5.49
CA GLY A 186 -17.43 12.71 -6.46
C GLY A 186 -16.58 13.04 -7.67
N HIS A 187 -16.01 12.04 -8.33
CA HIS A 187 -15.43 12.21 -9.67
C HIS A 187 -15.74 11.04 -10.60
N ILE A 188 -15.67 11.32 -11.91
CA ILE A 188 -15.71 10.30 -12.96
C ILE A 188 -14.52 10.54 -13.86
N VAL A 189 -13.67 9.52 -14.01
CA VAL A 189 -12.40 9.62 -14.72
C VAL A 189 -12.49 8.92 -16.07
N ARG A 190 -11.95 9.55 -17.11
CA ARG A 190 -11.70 8.95 -18.42
C ARG A 190 -10.26 9.24 -18.85
N GLN A 191 -9.47 8.19 -19.00
CA GLN A 191 -8.11 8.25 -19.51
C GLN A 191 -8.12 8.72 -20.96
N GLY A 192 -7.08 9.47 -21.33
CA GLY A 192 -6.85 9.83 -22.72
C GLY A 192 -6.41 8.62 -23.54
N THR A 193 -6.55 8.73 -24.85
CA THR A 193 -6.17 7.69 -25.79
C THR A 193 -4.82 8.02 -26.41
N VAL A 194 -3.92 7.05 -26.44
CA VAL A 194 -2.63 7.16 -27.15
C VAL A 194 -2.91 7.46 -28.63
N THR A 195 -2.32 8.55 -29.14
CA THR A 195 -2.54 9.00 -30.52
C THR A 195 -2.04 7.99 -31.54
N GLN A 196 -2.66 7.96 -32.72
CA GLN A 196 -2.20 7.09 -33.82
C GLN A 196 -0.76 7.38 -34.25
N GLU A 197 -0.36 8.66 -34.23
CA GLU A 197 1.02 9.07 -34.50
C GLU A 197 2.01 8.41 -33.52
N GLN A 198 1.71 8.47 -32.22
CA GLN A 198 2.55 7.86 -31.20
C GLN A 198 2.54 6.33 -31.30
N LYS A 199 1.38 5.70 -31.50
CA LYS A 199 1.29 4.25 -31.75
C LYS A 199 2.16 3.83 -32.94
N GLN A 200 2.10 4.60 -34.04
CA GLN A 200 2.90 4.32 -35.22
C GLN A 200 4.39 4.52 -34.97
N LYS A 201 4.78 5.54 -34.18
CA LYS A 201 6.17 5.77 -33.78
C LYS A 201 6.72 4.58 -32.99
N LEU A 202 6.01 4.11 -31.96
CA LEU A 202 6.41 2.95 -31.15
C LEU A 202 6.49 1.68 -32.01
N ARG A 203 5.49 1.46 -32.88
CA ARG A 203 5.50 0.34 -33.83
C ARG A 203 6.72 0.37 -34.76
N ASN A 204 7.03 1.53 -35.33
CA ASN A 204 8.18 1.70 -36.23
C ASN A 204 9.51 1.47 -35.50
N GLN A 205 9.63 1.92 -34.25
CA GLN A 205 10.82 1.65 -33.43
C GLN A 205 11.01 0.15 -33.18
N LEU A 206 9.94 -0.58 -32.84
CA LEU A 206 10.03 -2.03 -32.69
C LEU A 206 10.34 -2.76 -33.99
N LEU A 207 9.82 -2.28 -35.14
CA LEU A 207 10.18 -2.82 -36.45
C LEU A 207 11.67 -2.58 -36.78
N GLU A 208 12.23 -1.44 -36.37
CA GLU A 208 13.66 -1.18 -36.49
C GLU A 208 14.48 -2.17 -35.63
N TYR A 209 14.07 -2.40 -34.38
CA TYR A 209 14.72 -3.38 -33.51
C TYR A 209 14.61 -4.80 -34.07
N LYS A 210 13.46 -5.19 -34.60
CA LYS A 210 13.28 -6.48 -35.27
C LYS A 210 14.30 -6.66 -36.40
N LYS A 211 14.39 -5.66 -37.29
CA LYS A 211 15.33 -5.68 -38.41
C LYS A 211 16.79 -5.79 -37.95
N ARG A 212 17.16 -5.09 -36.88
CA ARG A 212 18.50 -5.17 -36.28
C ARG A 212 18.81 -6.57 -35.76
N VAL A 213 17.85 -7.22 -35.10
CA VAL A 213 18.02 -8.62 -34.65
C VAL A 213 18.12 -9.59 -35.82
N GLU A 214 17.30 -9.42 -36.85
CA GLU A 214 17.38 -10.23 -38.08
C GLU A 214 18.71 -10.05 -38.82
N GLN A 215 19.38 -8.90 -38.64
CA GLN A 215 20.72 -8.61 -39.16
C GLN A 215 21.85 -9.14 -38.26
N GLY A 216 21.52 -9.79 -37.15
CA GLY A 216 22.48 -10.46 -36.25
C GLY A 216 22.80 -9.70 -34.95
N GLU A 217 22.12 -8.59 -34.66
CA GLU A 217 22.24 -7.94 -33.36
C GLU A 217 21.56 -8.78 -32.26
N ASP A 218 22.11 -8.81 -31.05
CA ASP A 218 21.53 -9.58 -29.96
C ASP A 218 20.27 -8.89 -29.41
N PHE A 219 19.14 -9.59 -29.50
CA PHE A 219 17.87 -9.16 -28.91
C PHE A 219 18.01 -8.83 -27.41
N ALA A 220 18.81 -9.59 -26.66
CA ALA A 220 19.01 -9.34 -25.24
C ALA A 220 19.62 -7.96 -24.98
N ILE A 221 20.57 -7.52 -25.80
CA ILE A 221 21.19 -6.21 -25.70
C ILE A 221 20.17 -5.11 -26.02
N LEU A 222 19.38 -5.28 -27.08
CA LEU A 222 18.32 -4.33 -27.42
C LEU A 222 17.27 -4.22 -26.31
N ALA A 223 16.87 -5.34 -25.71
CA ALA A 223 15.95 -5.36 -24.59
C ALA A 223 16.53 -4.64 -23.36
N GLN A 224 17.80 -4.87 -23.03
CA GLN A 224 18.48 -4.19 -21.93
C GLN A 224 18.53 -2.67 -22.10
N ILE A 225 18.75 -2.20 -23.32
CA ILE A 225 18.94 -0.77 -23.61
C ILE A 225 17.60 -0.03 -23.81
N HIS A 226 16.63 -0.68 -24.46
CA HIS A 226 15.46 0.01 -25.00
C HIS A 226 14.12 -0.42 -24.41
N SER A 227 14.05 -1.51 -23.64
CA SER A 227 12.77 -1.95 -23.06
C SER A 227 12.40 -1.10 -21.86
N ASP A 228 11.18 -0.55 -21.87
CA ASP A 228 10.56 0.14 -20.74
C ASP A 228 10.13 -0.84 -19.63
N ASP A 229 10.11 -2.14 -19.92
CA ASP A 229 10.02 -3.15 -18.89
C ASP A 229 11.38 -3.34 -18.20
N VAL A 230 11.74 -2.39 -17.33
CA VAL A 230 13.03 -2.36 -16.58
C VAL A 230 13.34 -3.68 -15.89
N LEU A 231 12.30 -4.40 -15.51
CA LEU A 231 12.34 -5.62 -14.75
C LEU A 231 12.92 -6.79 -15.57
N SER A 232 12.32 -7.07 -16.72
CA SER A 232 12.80 -8.10 -17.65
C SER A 232 13.95 -7.61 -18.53
N ALA A 233 14.04 -6.29 -18.79
CA ALA A 233 15.10 -5.68 -19.58
C ALA A 233 16.48 -6.13 -19.12
N LYS A 234 16.74 -6.10 -17.80
CA LYS A 234 18.02 -6.54 -17.20
C LYS A 234 18.39 -7.97 -17.59
N ALA A 235 17.41 -8.86 -17.68
CA ALA A 235 17.56 -10.26 -18.10
C ALA A 235 17.46 -10.44 -19.63
N GLY A 236 17.71 -9.39 -20.42
CA GLY A 236 17.62 -9.46 -21.88
C GLY A 236 16.18 -9.60 -22.39
N GLY A 237 15.21 -9.12 -21.61
CA GLY A 237 13.78 -9.19 -21.90
C GLY A 237 13.13 -10.52 -21.52
N ASP A 238 13.86 -11.47 -20.93
CA ASP A 238 13.36 -12.81 -20.63
C ASP A 238 12.33 -12.81 -19.48
N LEU A 239 11.17 -13.40 -19.76
CA LEU A 239 10.05 -13.48 -18.81
C LEU A 239 9.96 -14.85 -18.13
N GLY A 240 10.88 -15.76 -18.40
CA GLY A 240 10.85 -17.13 -17.88
C GLY A 240 9.74 -17.98 -18.50
N PHE A 241 9.46 -19.13 -17.89
CA PHE A 241 8.39 -20.01 -18.35
C PHE A 241 7.03 -19.52 -17.84
N ALA A 242 6.08 -19.42 -18.77
CA ALA A 242 4.70 -19.07 -18.53
C ALA A 242 3.78 -20.23 -18.94
N GLY A 243 2.80 -20.54 -18.11
CA GLY A 243 1.66 -21.38 -18.48
C GLY A 243 0.58 -20.58 -19.22
N ARG A 244 -0.38 -21.27 -19.82
CA ARG A 244 -1.54 -20.63 -20.46
C ARG A 244 -2.34 -19.78 -19.47
N GLY A 245 -2.73 -18.58 -19.89
CA GLY A 245 -3.45 -17.60 -19.09
C GLY A 245 -2.57 -16.81 -18.11
N ALA A 246 -1.25 -17.04 -18.07
CA ALA A 246 -0.35 -16.29 -17.21
C ALA A 246 0.03 -14.91 -17.78
N MET A 247 -0.09 -14.74 -19.11
CA MET A 247 0.20 -13.48 -19.81
C MET A 247 -1.08 -12.86 -20.38
N VAL A 248 -1.02 -11.58 -20.74
CA VAL A 248 -2.15 -10.91 -21.42
C VAL A 248 -2.45 -11.60 -22.76
N PRO A 249 -3.73 -11.70 -23.17
CA PRO A 249 -4.14 -12.49 -24.33
C PRO A 249 -3.40 -12.14 -25.63
N GLU A 250 -3.12 -10.85 -25.84
CA GLU A 250 -2.43 -10.35 -27.01
C GLU A 250 -0.98 -10.86 -27.07
N PHE A 251 -0.28 -10.84 -25.93
CA PHE A 251 1.08 -11.35 -25.82
C PHE A 251 1.12 -12.87 -25.97
N GLU A 252 0.26 -13.59 -25.25
CA GLU A 252 0.22 -15.06 -25.30
C GLU A 252 -0.10 -15.56 -26.70
N GLY A 253 -1.12 -14.98 -27.36
CA GLY A 253 -1.50 -15.37 -28.71
C GLY A 253 -0.38 -15.18 -29.72
N ALA A 254 0.35 -14.06 -29.61
CA ALA A 254 1.52 -13.82 -30.46
C ALA A 254 2.67 -14.79 -30.14
N ALA A 255 3.03 -14.97 -28.86
CA ALA A 255 4.14 -15.85 -28.46
C ALA A 255 3.91 -17.31 -28.88
N LEU A 256 2.69 -17.82 -28.74
CA LEU A 256 2.34 -19.20 -29.09
C LEU A 256 2.21 -19.44 -30.59
N ALA A 257 2.08 -18.38 -31.40
CA ALA A 257 2.06 -18.47 -32.86
C ALA A 257 3.48 -18.55 -33.46
N LEU A 258 4.51 -18.21 -32.69
CA LEU A 258 5.90 -18.22 -33.12
C LEU A 258 6.50 -19.62 -33.08
N LYS A 259 7.46 -19.88 -33.96
CA LYS A 259 8.42 -20.98 -33.80
C LYS A 259 9.50 -20.59 -32.80
N VAL A 260 10.16 -21.60 -32.24
CA VAL A 260 11.31 -21.37 -31.36
C VAL A 260 12.37 -20.54 -32.10
N ASN A 261 12.85 -19.49 -31.44
CA ASN A 261 13.73 -18.41 -31.90
C ASN A 261 13.13 -17.41 -32.90
N GLU A 262 11.86 -17.56 -33.29
CA GLU A 262 11.18 -16.60 -34.17
C GLU A 262 10.76 -15.34 -33.40
N ILE A 263 10.74 -14.21 -34.11
CA ILE A 263 10.39 -12.88 -33.59
C ILE A 263 9.07 -12.43 -34.19
N SER A 264 8.15 -11.96 -33.35
CA SER A 264 6.83 -11.47 -33.76
C SER A 264 6.89 -10.20 -34.60
N GLU A 265 5.76 -9.82 -35.17
CA GLU A 265 5.47 -8.42 -35.45
C GLU A 265 5.23 -7.65 -34.14
N PRO A 266 5.31 -6.30 -34.12
CA PRO A 266 4.91 -5.53 -32.95
C PRO A 266 3.46 -5.78 -32.54
N VAL A 267 3.25 -6.10 -31.27
CA VAL A 267 1.94 -6.45 -30.68
C VAL A 267 1.54 -5.37 -29.69
N GLU A 268 0.33 -4.82 -29.82
CA GLU A 268 -0.21 -3.86 -28.85
C GLU A 268 -0.93 -4.61 -27.72
N SER A 269 -0.70 -4.19 -26.47
CA SER A 269 -1.44 -4.63 -25.28
C SER A 269 -1.76 -3.44 -24.37
N LYS A 270 -2.49 -3.69 -23.28
CA LYS A 270 -2.73 -2.67 -22.24
C LYS A 270 -1.46 -2.09 -21.59
N PHE A 271 -0.31 -2.75 -21.74
CA PHE A 271 0.97 -2.30 -21.18
C PHE A 271 1.83 -1.50 -22.18
N GLY A 272 1.49 -1.49 -23.46
CA GLY A 272 2.28 -0.86 -24.52
C GLY A 272 2.45 -1.76 -25.75
N PHE A 273 3.52 -1.54 -26.50
CA PHE A 273 3.87 -2.32 -27.68
C PHE A 273 5.00 -3.29 -27.37
N HIS A 274 4.82 -4.55 -27.77
CA HIS A 274 5.76 -5.63 -27.52
C HIS A 274 6.37 -6.13 -28.84
N LEU A 275 7.69 -6.30 -28.85
CA LEU A 275 8.37 -7.18 -29.80
C LEU A 275 8.72 -8.46 -29.06
N ILE A 276 8.25 -9.62 -29.52
CA ILE A 276 8.29 -10.87 -28.76
C ILE A 276 9.18 -11.87 -29.48
N GLN A 277 10.02 -12.59 -28.75
CA GLN A 277 10.75 -13.75 -29.25
C GLN A 277 10.44 -14.98 -28.40
N LEU A 278 10.04 -16.07 -29.05
CA LEU A 278 9.84 -17.35 -28.38
C LEU A 278 11.19 -18.05 -28.20
N LEU A 279 11.57 -18.37 -26.97
CA LEU A 279 12.85 -19.01 -26.65
C LEU A 279 12.73 -20.53 -26.55
N GLN A 280 11.63 -21.02 -25.95
CA GLN A 280 11.45 -22.43 -25.70
C GLN A 280 9.98 -22.78 -25.49
N THR A 281 9.60 -24.01 -25.79
CA THR A 281 8.31 -24.60 -25.42
C THR A 281 8.55 -25.90 -24.66
N ARG A 282 7.83 -26.13 -23.56
CA ARG A 282 7.90 -27.36 -22.76
C ARG A 282 6.50 -27.75 -22.29
N GLY A 283 5.92 -28.78 -22.92
CA GLY A 283 4.58 -29.25 -22.57
C GLY A 283 3.54 -28.15 -22.76
N ALA A 284 2.86 -27.75 -21.68
CA ALA A 284 1.87 -26.68 -21.68
C ALA A 284 2.45 -25.28 -21.36
N GLU A 285 3.78 -25.19 -21.16
CA GLU A 285 4.48 -23.95 -20.84
C GLU A 285 5.32 -23.47 -22.02
N TYR A 286 5.54 -22.16 -22.08
CA TYR A 286 6.40 -21.50 -23.07
C TYR A 286 7.28 -20.46 -22.37
N ARG A 287 8.50 -20.29 -22.86
CA ARG A 287 9.43 -19.26 -22.41
C ARG A 287 9.63 -18.27 -23.53
N ALA A 288 9.34 -17.00 -23.26
CA ALA A 288 9.47 -15.92 -24.22
C ALA A 288 10.24 -14.75 -23.60
N ARG A 289 10.85 -13.95 -24.47
CA ARG A 289 11.43 -12.66 -24.11
C ARG A 289 10.80 -11.55 -24.93
N HIS A 290 10.85 -10.31 -24.43
CA HIS A 290 10.29 -9.17 -25.14
C HIS A 290 11.09 -7.87 -25.02
N ILE A 291 10.82 -6.96 -25.94
CA ILE A 291 11.10 -5.53 -25.80
C ILE A 291 9.75 -4.84 -25.68
N LEU A 292 9.50 -4.17 -24.55
CA LEU A 292 8.30 -3.38 -24.33
C LEU A 292 8.60 -1.90 -24.55
N LEU A 293 7.85 -1.24 -25.42
CA LEU A 293 7.83 0.23 -25.48
C LEU A 293 6.47 0.73 -25.02
N ARG A 294 6.46 1.62 -24.02
CA ARG A 294 5.26 2.27 -23.52
C ARG A 294 5.06 3.60 -24.23
N PRO A 295 3.81 3.99 -24.48
CA PRO A 295 3.51 5.34 -24.89
C PRO A 295 3.90 6.32 -23.79
N ASP A 296 4.44 7.45 -24.21
CA ASP A 296 4.59 8.61 -23.35
C ASP A 296 3.21 9.19 -23.08
N TYR A 297 2.71 8.97 -21.88
CA TYR A 297 1.40 9.44 -21.46
C TYR A 297 1.36 10.97 -21.23
N ASN A 298 2.51 11.66 -21.22
CA ASN A 298 2.61 13.11 -21.14
C ASN A 298 2.68 13.77 -22.53
N GLU A 299 3.36 13.13 -23.47
CA GLU A 299 3.52 13.61 -24.85
C GLU A 299 2.88 12.62 -25.83
N GLY A 300 1.70 12.94 -26.38
CA GLY A 300 1.05 12.11 -27.41
C GLY A 300 -0.21 11.36 -26.97
N THR A 301 -0.76 11.70 -25.80
CA THR A 301 -2.10 11.26 -25.38
C THR A 301 -3.15 12.29 -25.78
N ASP A 302 -4.16 11.87 -26.53
CA ASP A 302 -5.33 12.68 -26.86
C ASP A 302 -6.41 12.55 -25.79
N ILE A 303 -6.72 13.67 -25.14
CA ILE A 303 -7.75 13.79 -24.11
C ILE A 303 -9.07 14.35 -24.66
N THR A 304 -9.15 14.65 -25.96
CA THR A 304 -10.30 15.31 -26.58
C THR A 304 -11.54 14.41 -26.58
N ASP A 305 -11.38 13.12 -26.86
CA ASP A 305 -12.48 12.15 -26.80
C ASP A 305 -12.95 11.94 -25.36
N ALA A 306 -12.02 11.82 -24.41
CA ALA A 306 -12.33 11.72 -22.99
C ALA A 306 -13.11 12.97 -22.51
N SER A 307 -12.67 14.16 -22.92
CA SER A 307 -13.33 15.43 -22.61
C SER A 307 -14.75 15.49 -23.19
N ARG A 308 -14.94 15.19 -24.48
CA ARG A 308 -16.27 15.19 -25.13
C ARG A 308 -17.22 14.16 -24.52
N PHE A 309 -16.70 12.98 -24.19
CA PHE A 309 -17.48 11.94 -23.51
C PHE A 309 -17.96 12.43 -22.14
N LEU A 310 -17.06 12.97 -21.33
CA LEU A 310 -17.39 13.46 -20.01
C LEU A 310 -18.33 14.66 -20.03
N ASP A 311 -18.22 15.56 -21.02
CA ASP A 311 -19.17 16.67 -21.16
C ASP A 311 -20.57 16.17 -21.53
N SER A 312 -20.65 15.18 -22.43
CA SER A 312 -21.93 14.53 -22.77
C SER A 312 -22.55 13.84 -21.55
N LEU A 313 -21.72 13.15 -20.76
CA LEU A 313 -22.15 12.47 -19.54
C LEU A 313 -22.62 13.49 -18.48
N ARG A 314 -21.91 14.60 -18.32
CA ARG A 314 -22.31 15.72 -17.44
C ARG A 314 -23.69 16.25 -17.82
N ILE A 315 -23.96 16.48 -19.10
CA ILE A 315 -25.28 16.95 -19.58
C ILE A 315 -26.39 15.96 -19.21
N LEU A 316 -26.14 14.65 -19.33
CA LEU A 316 -27.12 13.62 -18.96
C LEU A 316 -27.40 13.61 -17.45
N ILE A 317 -26.37 13.84 -16.63
CA ILE A 317 -26.51 13.89 -15.17
C ILE A 317 -27.27 15.16 -14.75
N GLU A 318 -26.94 16.31 -15.34
CA GLU A 318 -27.63 17.58 -15.06
C GLU A 318 -29.09 17.59 -15.53
N ALA A 319 -29.44 16.78 -16.53
CA ALA A 319 -30.80 16.57 -16.99
C ALA A 319 -31.58 15.52 -16.17
N ASP A 320 -31.01 15.05 -15.04
CA ASP A 320 -31.56 13.98 -14.17
C ASP A 320 -31.90 12.66 -14.90
N SER A 321 -31.33 12.45 -16.09
CA SER A 321 -31.55 11.23 -16.88
C SER A 321 -30.66 10.08 -16.41
N LEU A 322 -29.59 10.38 -15.67
CA LEU A 322 -28.65 9.42 -15.10
C LEU A 322 -28.07 9.97 -13.80
N SER A 323 -28.21 9.25 -12.68
CA SER A 323 -27.58 9.69 -11.42
C SER A 323 -26.06 9.65 -11.51
N PHE A 324 -25.36 10.58 -10.85
CA PHE A 324 -23.89 10.60 -10.81
C PHE A 324 -23.29 9.26 -10.36
N ALA A 325 -23.82 8.65 -9.30
CA ALA A 325 -23.31 7.37 -8.79
C ALA A 325 -23.39 6.23 -9.82
N LYS A 326 -24.51 6.15 -10.56
CA LYS A 326 -24.67 5.18 -11.65
C LYS A 326 -23.72 5.49 -12.81
N ALA A 327 -23.60 6.76 -13.20
CA ALA A 327 -22.65 7.19 -14.23
C ALA A 327 -21.20 6.83 -13.86
N ALA A 328 -20.81 7.03 -12.60
CA ALA A 328 -19.50 6.66 -12.11
C ALA A 328 -19.28 5.16 -12.21
N LYS A 329 -20.22 4.36 -11.71
CA LYS A 329 -20.13 2.89 -11.75
C LYS A 329 -20.06 2.33 -13.18
N GLU A 330 -20.80 2.90 -14.12
CA GLU A 330 -20.87 2.38 -15.50
C GLU A 330 -19.77 2.91 -16.42
N HIS A 331 -19.15 4.05 -16.11
CA HIS A 331 -18.29 4.76 -17.07
C HIS A 331 -16.95 5.25 -16.54
N SER A 332 -16.76 5.35 -15.22
CA SER A 332 -15.49 5.77 -14.65
C SER A 332 -14.43 4.68 -14.86
N GLN A 333 -13.22 5.11 -15.20
CA GLN A 333 -12.04 4.25 -15.30
C GLN A 333 -11.17 4.29 -14.04
N ASP A 334 -11.65 4.97 -12.99
CA ASP A 334 -11.17 4.78 -11.63
C ASP A 334 -12.09 3.78 -10.93
N GLU A 335 -11.69 2.51 -10.93
CA GLU A 335 -12.48 1.38 -10.42
C GLU A 335 -12.80 1.51 -8.92
N MET A 336 -11.85 2.01 -8.14
CA MET A 336 -12.00 2.13 -6.69
C MET A 336 -13.14 3.08 -6.35
N THR A 337 -13.15 4.27 -6.95
CA THR A 337 -14.23 5.23 -6.69
C THR A 337 -15.51 4.87 -7.43
N ALA A 338 -15.43 4.23 -8.60
CA ALA A 338 -16.61 3.78 -9.36
C ALA A 338 -17.54 2.88 -8.51
N GLU A 339 -16.98 1.93 -7.77
CA GLU A 339 -17.76 1.04 -6.89
C GLU A 339 -18.39 1.79 -5.70
N MET A 340 -17.88 2.97 -5.36
CA MET A 340 -18.40 3.86 -4.32
C MET A 340 -19.24 5.02 -4.89
N GLY A 341 -19.77 4.85 -6.11
CA GLY A 341 -20.60 5.88 -6.76
C GLY A 341 -19.81 7.14 -7.13
N GLY A 342 -18.50 6.99 -7.34
CA GLY A 342 -17.56 8.04 -7.70
C GLY A 342 -17.05 8.86 -6.52
N LEU A 343 -17.46 8.59 -5.28
CA LEU A 343 -17.04 9.38 -4.12
C LEU A 343 -15.57 9.15 -3.78
N LEU A 344 -14.85 10.26 -3.60
CA LEU A 344 -13.50 10.25 -3.06
C LEU A 344 -13.52 9.88 -1.57
N GLN A 345 -12.50 9.15 -1.13
CA GLN A 345 -12.29 8.82 0.27
C GLN A 345 -10.99 9.43 0.79
N ASP A 346 -11.03 9.87 2.03
CA ASP A 346 -9.84 10.25 2.77
C ASP A 346 -9.03 8.99 3.11
N MET A 347 -7.77 8.95 2.70
CA MET A 347 -6.91 7.77 2.84
C MET A 347 -6.64 7.38 4.30
N GLN A 348 -6.77 8.31 5.25
CA GLN A 348 -6.49 8.05 6.66
C GLN A 348 -7.73 7.58 7.42
N THR A 349 -8.88 8.21 7.14
CA THR A 349 -10.12 7.97 7.87
C THR A 349 -11.07 7.02 7.16
N GLN A 350 -10.85 6.76 5.87
CA GLN A 350 -11.72 5.99 4.98
C GLN A 350 -13.14 6.56 4.85
N THR A 351 -13.35 7.80 5.28
CA THR A 351 -14.64 8.50 5.14
C THR A 351 -14.72 9.22 3.81
N SER A 352 -15.94 9.55 3.35
CA SER A 352 -16.16 10.36 2.12
C SER A 352 -15.94 11.86 2.30
N TYR A 353 -15.58 12.31 3.51
CA TYR A 353 -15.30 13.71 3.82
C TYR A 353 -13.81 13.97 3.72
N LEU A 354 -13.44 14.87 2.82
CA LEU A 354 -12.08 15.36 2.64
C LEU A 354 -11.91 16.71 3.34
N ALA A 355 -10.79 16.91 4.03
CA ALA A 355 -10.45 18.22 4.57
C ALA A 355 -10.18 19.22 3.42
N LEU A 356 -10.88 20.36 3.42
CA LEU A 356 -10.66 21.45 2.47
C LEU A 356 -9.54 22.36 2.99
N ASP A 357 -8.32 21.86 2.96
CA ASP A 357 -7.11 22.56 3.39
C ASP A 357 -5.91 22.30 2.45
N ALA A 358 -4.71 22.70 2.88
CA ALA A 358 -3.49 22.58 2.09
C ALA A 358 -3.05 21.13 1.78
N THR A 359 -3.70 20.12 2.37
CA THR A 359 -3.43 18.71 2.07
C THR A 359 -4.19 18.21 0.84
N MET A 360 -5.20 18.95 0.36
CA MET A 360 -5.97 18.63 -0.84
C MET A 360 -5.18 18.89 -2.12
N ASP A 361 -5.41 18.07 -3.15
CA ASP A 361 -4.93 18.31 -4.52
C ASP A 361 -5.26 19.76 -4.96
N PRO A 362 -4.26 20.59 -5.35
CA PRO A 362 -4.49 21.98 -5.70
C PRO A 362 -5.51 22.17 -6.83
N VAL A 363 -5.51 21.29 -7.84
CA VAL A 363 -6.44 21.39 -8.97
C VAL A 363 -7.87 21.15 -8.48
N LEU A 364 -8.08 20.13 -7.65
CA LEU A 364 -9.36 19.88 -6.99
C LEU A 364 -9.77 21.06 -6.11
N TYR A 365 -8.86 21.58 -5.27
CA TYR A 365 -9.14 22.71 -4.38
C TYR A 365 -9.66 23.93 -5.14
N PHE A 366 -8.95 24.37 -6.19
CA PHE A 366 -9.35 25.53 -6.99
C PHE A 366 -10.64 25.27 -7.80
N ALA A 367 -10.89 24.04 -8.24
CA ALA A 367 -12.14 23.69 -8.87
C ALA A 367 -13.32 23.89 -7.89
N LEU A 368 -13.21 23.35 -6.68
CA LEU A 368 -14.25 23.47 -5.65
C LEU A 368 -14.49 24.91 -5.19
N ASP A 369 -13.43 25.72 -5.08
CA ASP A 369 -13.52 27.14 -4.70
C ASP A 369 -14.40 27.94 -5.69
N SER A 370 -14.39 27.56 -6.96
CA SER A 370 -15.21 28.19 -8.01
C SER A 370 -16.63 27.61 -8.16
N MET A 371 -16.93 26.50 -7.47
CA MET A 371 -18.17 25.73 -7.64
C MET A 371 -19.14 25.93 -6.47
N GLN A 372 -20.43 25.74 -6.75
CA GLN A 372 -21.46 25.64 -5.71
C GLN A 372 -21.72 24.18 -5.36
N VAL A 373 -22.11 23.94 -4.09
CA VAL A 373 -22.57 22.62 -3.65
C VAL A 373 -23.74 22.16 -4.53
N GLY A 374 -23.69 20.90 -4.97
CA GLY A 374 -24.58 20.25 -5.92
C GLY A 374 -24.09 20.29 -7.37
N GLN A 375 -23.17 21.19 -7.73
CA GLN A 375 -22.73 21.34 -9.12
C GLN A 375 -21.77 20.26 -9.59
N ILE A 376 -21.78 20.02 -10.90
CA ILE A 376 -20.81 19.18 -11.59
C ILE A 376 -19.91 20.08 -12.45
N SER A 377 -18.60 19.91 -12.34
CA SER A 377 -17.63 20.67 -13.12
C SER A 377 -17.74 20.32 -14.60
N ARG A 378 -17.28 21.23 -15.46
CA ARG A 378 -16.87 20.85 -16.82
C ARG A 378 -15.72 19.84 -16.76
N PRO A 379 -15.42 19.09 -17.84
CA PRO A 379 -14.26 18.23 -17.88
C PRO A 379 -12.97 19.00 -17.57
N LEU A 380 -12.21 18.51 -16.60
CA LEU A 380 -10.94 19.04 -16.15
C LEU A 380 -9.83 18.06 -16.48
N VAL A 381 -8.64 18.58 -16.78
CA VAL A 381 -7.44 17.76 -16.92
C VAL A 381 -7.12 17.10 -15.59
N TYR A 382 -6.75 15.82 -15.65
CA TYR A 382 -6.41 15.01 -14.49
C TYR A 382 -5.23 14.09 -14.84
N ARG A 383 -4.48 13.69 -13.81
CA ARG A 383 -3.47 12.65 -13.92
C ARG A 383 -3.83 11.54 -12.95
N THR A 384 -3.88 10.31 -13.44
CA THR A 384 -4.10 9.14 -12.59
C THR A 384 -2.91 8.93 -11.65
N ASP A 385 -3.08 8.11 -10.62
CA ASP A 385 -1.99 7.75 -9.70
C ASP A 385 -0.84 7.02 -10.42
N GLU A 386 -1.15 6.35 -11.54
CA GLU A 386 -0.18 5.71 -12.45
C GLU A 386 0.50 6.71 -13.41
N GLY A 387 0.15 8.00 -13.33
CA GLY A 387 0.74 9.07 -14.13
C GLY A 387 0.15 9.23 -15.53
N GLN A 388 -0.95 8.57 -15.86
CA GLN A 388 -1.58 8.67 -17.18
C GLN A 388 -2.38 9.97 -17.31
N SER A 389 -2.30 10.61 -18.49
CA SER A 389 -3.14 11.76 -18.81
C SER A 389 -4.60 11.35 -18.95
N ALA A 390 -5.47 12.03 -18.21
CA ALA A 390 -6.89 11.76 -18.15
C ALA A 390 -7.70 13.06 -18.11
N MET A 391 -9.00 12.91 -18.28
CA MET A 391 -10.00 13.92 -17.96
C MET A 391 -10.85 13.43 -16.80
N ARG A 392 -11.36 14.36 -15.99
CA ARG A 392 -12.38 14.06 -14.98
C ARG A 392 -13.47 15.12 -14.95
N ILE A 393 -14.66 14.74 -14.54
CA ILE A 393 -15.66 15.69 -14.03
C ILE A 393 -15.78 15.50 -12.52
N ILE A 394 -16.03 16.59 -11.80
CA ILE A 394 -16.07 16.64 -10.35
C ILE A 394 -17.49 17.00 -9.93
N TRP A 395 -18.06 16.28 -8.98
CA TRP A 395 -19.34 16.60 -8.36
C TRP A 395 -19.10 17.11 -6.94
N TYR A 396 -19.40 18.38 -6.70
CA TYR A 396 -19.30 18.97 -5.37
C TYR A 396 -20.54 18.64 -4.56
N LYS A 397 -20.61 17.43 -4.00
CA LYS A 397 -21.82 16.90 -3.39
C LYS A 397 -22.29 17.69 -2.16
N SER A 398 -21.38 17.99 -1.23
CA SER A 398 -21.71 18.71 0.01
C SER A 398 -20.48 19.33 0.67
N LYS A 399 -20.71 20.35 1.50
CA LYS A 399 -19.70 21.03 2.31
C LYS A 399 -20.18 21.12 3.76
N LYS A 400 -19.31 20.76 4.70
CA LYS A 400 -19.41 21.10 6.12
C LYS A 400 -18.60 22.36 6.36
N GLU A 401 -19.23 23.37 6.95
CA GLU A 401 -18.51 24.60 7.32
C GLU A 401 -17.53 24.33 8.47
N PRO A 402 -16.44 25.10 8.57
CA PRO A 402 -15.50 24.97 9.68
C PRO A 402 -16.21 25.15 11.03
N HIS A 403 -15.90 24.28 11.98
CA HIS A 403 -16.56 24.29 13.28
C HIS A 403 -15.62 23.77 14.37
N VAL A 404 -15.94 24.12 15.61
CA VAL A 404 -15.37 23.41 16.76
C VAL A 404 -16.03 22.05 16.84
N ALA A 405 -15.23 21.00 17.06
CA ALA A 405 -15.68 19.62 17.08
C ALA A 405 -16.96 19.44 17.90
N ASN A 406 -17.94 18.72 17.36
CA ASN A 406 -19.21 18.52 18.04
C ASN A 406 -19.87 17.17 17.71
N LEU A 407 -20.75 16.70 18.59
CA LEU A 407 -21.41 15.40 18.44
C LEU A 407 -22.44 15.32 17.31
N LYS A 408 -22.86 16.45 16.73
CA LYS A 408 -23.83 16.46 15.63
C LYS A 408 -23.12 16.18 14.31
N ASP A 409 -21.98 16.82 14.08
CA ASP A 409 -21.30 16.82 12.80
C ASP A 409 -20.16 15.80 12.73
N ASP A 410 -19.59 15.41 13.89
CA ASP A 410 -18.38 14.57 14.00
C ASP A 410 -18.58 13.25 14.74
N TYR A 411 -19.83 12.82 14.92
CA TYR A 411 -20.15 11.63 15.71
C TYR A 411 -19.34 10.40 15.29
N GLU A 412 -19.20 10.14 13.99
CA GLU A 412 -18.47 8.99 13.45
C GLU A 412 -16.98 9.04 13.80
N LYS A 413 -16.33 10.20 13.64
CA LYS A 413 -14.92 10.40 14.00
C LYS A 413 -14.69 10.20 15.49
N ILE A 414 -15.55 10.80 16.33
CA ILE A 414 -15.48 10.65 17.78
C ILE A 414 -15.76 9.18 18.18
N SER A 415 -16.71 8.53 17.52
CA SER A 415 -17.04 7.12 17.70
C SER A 415 -15.83 6.24 17.40
N ASN A 416 -15.11 6.47 16.29
CA ASN A 416 -13.91 5.72 15.93
C ASN A 416 -12.76 5.93 16.94
N ILE A 417 -12.59 7.16 17.45
CA ILE A 417 -11.63 7.45 18.53
C ILE A 417 -11.98 6.67 19.79
N VAL A 418 -13.25 6.71 20.22
CA VAL A 418 -13.70 6.02 21.43
C VAL A 418 -13.58 4.52 21.28
N LEU A 419 -13.88 3.97 20.09
CA LEU A 419 -13.69 2.56 19.79
C LEU A 419 -12.21 2.17 19.86
N SER A 420 -11.33 2.94 19.22
CA SER A 420 -9.89 2.72 19.24
C SER A 420 -9.34 2.77 20.68
N ASN A 421 -9.70 3.79 21.46
CA ASN A 421 -9.31 3.91 22.86
C ASN A 421 -9.82 2.71 23.69
N LYS A 422 -11.07 2.28 23.48
CA LYS A 422 -11.64 1.14 24.20
C LYS A 422 -10.96 -0.17 23.83
N LYS A 423 -10.58 -0.37 22.56
CA LYS A 423 -9.77 -1.51 22.10
C LYS A 423 -8.39 -1.51 22.77
N ASN A 424 -7.73 -0.35 22.82
CA ASN A 424 -6.43 -0.20 23.50
C ASN A 424 -6.54 -0.51 25.00
N THR A 425 -7.56 0.00 25.69
CA THR A 425 -7.80 -0.36 27.11
C THR A 425 -8.10 -1.85 27.31
N ALA A 426 -8.77 -2.50 26.35
CA ALA A 426 -8.99 -3.94 26.42
C ALA A 426 -7.68 -4.72 26.30
N LEU A 427 -6.79 -4.30 25.38
CA LEU A 427 -5.44 -4.85 25.25
C LEU A 427 -4.60 -4.61 26.51
N GLU A 428 -4.57 -3.40 27.06
CA GLU A 428 -3.87 -3.06 28.31
C GLU A 428 -4.31 -3.96 29.48
N LYS A 429 -5.62 -4.10 29.68
CA LYS A 429 -6.17 -4.98 30.73
C LYS A 429 -5.83 -6.44 30.50
N TRP A 430 -5.80 -6.86 29.24
CA TRP A 430 -5.40 -8.21 28.89
C TRP A 430 -3.91 -8.42 29.20
N PHE A 431 -3.04 -7.47 28.83
CA PHE A 431 -1.60 -7.52 29.11
C PHE A 431 -1.29 -7.58 30.60
N SER A 432 -1.96 -6.72 31.40
CA SER A 432 -1.80 -6.70 32.86
C SER A 432 -2.10 -8.07 33.49
N LYS A 433 -3.12 -8.78 32.99
CA LYS A 433 -3.44 -10.16 33.43
C LYS A 433 -2.45 -11.19 32.89
N ALA A 434 -2.12 -11.09 31.59
CA ALA A 434 -1.25 -12.03 30.91
C ALA A 434 0.17 -12.03 31.48
N GLN A 435 0.64 -10.91 32.05
CA GLN A 435 1.96 -10.80 32.68
C GLN A 435 2.18 -11.84 33.79
N GLY A 436 1.12 -12.27 34.49
CA GLY A 436 1.21 -13.33 35.51
C GLY A 436 1.35 -14.75 34.94
N ASP A 437 1.02 -14.93 33.66
CA ASP A 437 0.98 -16.23 33.00
C ASP A 437 2.23 -16.50 32.15
N VAL A 438 3.07 -15.49 31.92
CA VAL A 438 4.28 -15.56 31.07
C VAL A 438 5.54 -15.23 31.87
N PHE A 439 6.63 -15.95 31.64
CA PHE A 439 7.92 -15.66 32.28
C PHE A 439 8.70 -14.60 31.51
N ILE A 440 8.93 -13.43 32.13
CA ILE A 440 9.70 -12.32 31.53
C ILE A 440 11.01 -12.13 32.30
N ARG A 441 12.13 -12.14 31.58
CA ARG A 441 13.46 -11.80 32.10
C ARG A 441 14.11 -10.75 31.21
N VAL A 442 14.58 -9.66 31.82
CA VAL A 442 15.31 -8.58 31.14
C VAL A 442 16.73 -8.54 31.70
N GLU A 443 17.73 -8.35 30.83
CA GLU A 443 19.12 -8.29 31.26
C GLU A 443 19.44 -6.98 32.03
N PRO A 444 20.40 -6.99 32.98
CA PRO A 444 20.62 -5.87 33.90
C PRO A 444 20.92 -4.52 33.25
N GLU A 445 21.46 -4.51 32.04
CA GLU A 445 21.76 -3.29 31.28
C GLU A 445 20.49 -2.49 30.92
N PHE A 446 19.35 -3.17 30.81
CA PHE A 446 18.03 -2.58 30.63
C PHE A 446 17.21 -2.58 31.94
N GLY A 447 17.84 -2.93 33.08
CA GLY A 447 17.16 -2.99 34.38
C GLY A 447 16.63 -1.64 34.89
N ASN A 448 17.09 -0.53 34.32
CA ASN A 448 16.58 0.81 34.60
C ASN A 448 15.35 1.17 33.72
N CYS A 449 15.07 0.41 32.66
CA CYS A 449 13.85 0.60 31.89
C CYS A 449 12.65 0.20 32.75
N ARG A 450 11.64 1.06 32.79
CA ARG A 450 10.40 0.86 33.57
C ARG A 450 9.41 -0.10 32.88
N ILE A 451 9.93 -1.23 32.39
CA ILE A 451 9.23 -2.22 31.58
C ILE A 451 7.94 -2.69 32.27
N LEU A 452 6.79 -2.49 31.62
CA LEU A 452 5.45 -2.91 32.07
C LEU A 452 5.00 -2.33 33.43
N SER A 453 5.74 -1.38 34.01
CA SER A 453 5.46 -0.83 35.35
C SER A 453 4.13 -0.07 35.44
N GLU A 454 3.64 0.45 34.31
CA GLU A 454 2.37 1.17 34.23
C GLU A 454 1.16 0.23 34.06
N LEU A 455 1.35 -0.96 33.48
CA LEU A 455 0.29 -1.98 33.36
C LEU A 455 -0.14 -2.56 34.71
N ALA A 456 0.75 -2.52 35.70
CA ALA A 456 0.45 -2.91 37.08
C ALA A 456 -0.45 -1.90 37.83
N SER A 457 -0.59 -0.67 37.31
CA SER A 457 -1.35 0.40 37.97
C SER A 457 -2.84 0.46 37.60
N VAL A 458 -3.28 -0.35 36.61
CA VAL A 458 -4.67 -0.36 36.11
C VAL A 458 -5.64 -1.11 37.06
N GLU A 459 -5.14 -1.72 38.14
CA GLU A 459 -5.95 -2.39 39.17
C GLU A 459 -6.46 -1.47 40.30
N GLN A 460 -6.26 -0.14 40.24
CA GLN A 460 -6.80 0.81 41.24
C GLN A 460 -8.00 1.63 40.77
#